data_AF-A0A172U1C0-F1
#
_entry.id   AF-A0A172U1C0-F1
#
_cell.length_a   1.000
_cell.length_b   1.000
_cell.length_c   1.000
_cell.angle_alpha   90.00
_cell.angle_beta   90.00
_cell.angle_gamma   90.00
#
_symmetry.space_group_name_H-M   'P 1'
#
loop_
_entity.id
_entity.type
_entity.pdbx_description
1 polymer ?
#
loop_
_entity_poly.entity_id
_entity_poly.type
_entity_poly.pdbx_seq_one_letter_code
_entity_poly.pdbx_strand_id
1 'polypeptide(L)'
;MKLQPEDEEVLELVYPMIVQLEEQDASQAKALLQSGFLQEVLNNQGYEDFLLELLKICRNLIFTDDEESFKLLDDLRFPKDKLNCFVSMKDLKTQINNIKTAGIKIHYFNLFGYIRLYLEIRAANGVLLTGTENLSHQNKKVSDFTKKLISLKRRREDANADEPKTFLYTYEGVLNQQLNTVIKKASSQIKGFNMKTIVDLSKGNSDKLLLPELLEQSFDYDSTKMSRTTFLDSVYDLFALLTPLPGMDEYLNSKNESDSYKTYRAKTLWRFIYKK
;
A
#
# COMPACT_ATOMS: atom_id res chain seq x y z
N MET A 1 18.54 5.80 11.70
CA MET A 1 18.76 6.77 12.80
C MET A 1 18.70 5.98 14.11
N LYS A 2 19.65 6.12 15.05
CA LYS A 2 19.59 5.36 16.32
C LYS A 2 18.62 6.04 17.29
N LEU A 3 17.70 5.28 17.87
CA LEU A 3 16.71 5.79 18.82
C LEU A 3 17.38 6.06 20.18
N GLN A 4 17.16 7.24 20.75
CA GLN A 4 17.54 7.52 22.13
C GLN A 4 16.48 6.94 23.09
N PRO A 5 16.85 6.59 24.33
CA PRO A 5 15.91 6.02 25.31
C PRO A 5 14.67 6.90 25.59
N GLU A 6 14.85 8.22 25.55
CA GLU A 6 13.77 9.20 25.71
C GLU A 6 12.83 9.28 24.50
N ASP A 7 13.31 8.95 23.30
CA ASP A 7 12.46 8.81 22.11
C ASP A 7 11.59 7.54 22.21
N GLU A 8 12.07 6.49 22.89
CA GLU A 8 11.34 5.22 23.05
C GLU A 8 10.10 5.35 23.93
N GLU A 9 10.19 6.03 25.07
CA GLU A 9 9.03 6.25 25.95
C GLU A 9 7.94 7.07 25.25
N VAL A 10 8.32 8.09 24.49
CA VAL A 10 7.38 8.90 23.70
C VAL A 10 6.76 8.07 22.57
N LEU A 11 7.55 7.25 21.87
CA LEU A 11 7.06 6.39 20.79
C LEU A 11 6.07 5.32 21.28
N GLU A 12 6.29 4.74 22.46
CA GLU A 12 5.37 3.79 23.07
C GLU A 12 4.02 4.43 23.48
N LEU A 13 4.02 5.71 23.86
CA LEU A 13 2.78 6.47 24.14
C LEU A 13 2.02 6.85 22.87
N VAL A 14 2.73 7.05 21.76
CA VAL A 14 2.14 7.45 20.47
C VAL A 14 1.45 6.28 19.76
N TYR A 15 1.94 5.04 19.94
CA TYR A 15 1.41 3.88 19.25
C TYR A 15 -0.09 3.64 19.48
N PRO A 16 -0.63 3.65 20.72
CA PRO A 16 -2.07 3.53 20.96
C PRO A 16 -2.89 4.65 20.31
N MET A 17 -2.36 5.88 20.24
CA MET A 17 -3.04 7.01 19.60
C MET A 17 -3.15 6.82 18.09
N ILE A 18 -2.08 6.35 17.44
CA ILE A 18 -2.11 6.03 15.99
C ILE A 18 -3.17 4.97 15.73
N VAL A 19 -3.18 3.88 16.51
CA VAL A 19 -4.15 2.80 16.37
C VAL A 19 -5.59 3.31 16.49
N GLN A 20 -5.88 4.15 17.49
CA GLN A 20 -7.23 4.72 17.68
C GLN A 20 -7.65 5.59 16.49
N LEU A 21 -6.74 6.39 15.94
CA LEU A 21 -7.01 7.22 14.76
C LEU A 21 -7.33 6.36 13.53
N GLU A 22 -6.58 5.28 13.30
CA GLU A 22 -6.83 4.37 12.17
C GLU A 22 -8.17 3.62 12.32
N GLU A 23 -8.52 3.19 13.54
CA GLU A 23 -9.81 2.55 13.82
C GLU A 23 -10.98 3.53 13.64
N GLN A 24 -10.80 4.80 13.98
CA GLN A 24 -11.77 5.86 13.74
C GLN A 24 -11.96 6.16 12.24
N ASP A 25 -10.86 6.30 11.49
CA ASP A 25 -10.88 6.51 10.04
C ASP A 25 -11.65 5.37 9.34
N ALA A 26 -11.36 4.11 9.70
CA ALA A 26 -12.02 2.94 9.15
C ALA A 26 -13.52 2.92 9.45
N SER A 27 -13.90 3.27 10.68
CA SER A 27 -15.31 3.34 11.09
C SER A 27 -16.10 4.38 10.28
N GLN A 28 -15.51 5.56 10.04
CA GLN A 28 -16.13 6.61 9.23
C GLN A 28 -16.29 6.17 7.76
N ALA A 29 -15.27 5.54 7.20
CA ALA A 29 -15.32 5.06 5.83
C ALA A 29 -16.35 3.93 5.63
N LYS A 30 -16.46 3.02 6.61
CA LYS A 30 -17.50 1.99 6.64
C LYS A 30 -18.91 2.61 6.62
N ALA A 31 -19.15 3.62 7.45
CA ALA A 31 -20.44 4.31 7.48
C ALA A 31 -20.79 4.98 6.13
N LEU A 32 -19.80 5.55 5.44
CA LEU A 32 -19.96 6.12 4.09
C LEU A 32 -20.27 5.04 3.04
N LEU A 33 -19.62 3.87 3.12
CA LEU A 33 -19.95 2.75 2.22
C LEU A 33 -21.39 2.28 2.43
N GLN A 34 -21.81 2.10 3.68
CA GLN A 34 -23.15 1.60 4.03
C GLN A 34 -24.28 2.56 3.66
N SER A 35 -24.03 3.87 3.64
CA SER A 35 -25.05 4.87 3.30
C SER A 35 -25.42 4.91 1.83
N GLY A 36 -24.67 4.22 0.95
CA GLY A 36 -24.84 4.31 -0.50
C GLY A 36 -24.25 5.60 -1.10
N PHE A 37 -23.46 6.36 -0.34
CA PHE A 37 -22.84 7.62 -0.78
C PHE A 37 -22.12 7.50 -2.14
N LEU A 38 -21.33 6.44 -2.33
CA LEU A 38 -20.62 6.22 -3.58
C LEU A 38 -21.57 6.03 -4.78
N GLN A 39 -22.70 5.36 -4.58
CA GLN A 39 -23.70 5.19 -5.63
C GLN A 39 -24.36 6.52 -5.99
N GLU A 40 -24.60 7.38 -4.99
CA GLU A 40 -25.11 8.73 -5.21
C GLU A 40 -24.12 9.59 -6.01
N VAL A 41 -22.83 9.58 -5.64
CA VAL A 41 -21.77 10.28 -6.37
C VAL A 41 -21.71 9.79 -7.82
N LEU A 42 -21.74 8.47 -8.03
CA LEU A 42 -21.74 7.88 -9.36
C LEU A 42 -22.94 8.33 -10.22
N ASN A 43 -24.12 8.47 -9.60
CA ASN A 43 -25.35 8.85 -10.29
C ASN A 43 -25.41 10.36 -10.59
N ASN A 44 -24.89 11.21 -9.70
CA ASN A 44 -25.09 12.66 -9.73
C ASN A 44 -23.88 13.46 -10.25
N GLN A 45 -22.67 12.98 -9.98
CA GLN A 45 -21.41 13.70 -10.28
C GLN A 45 -20.61 12.99 -11.37
N GLY A 46 -20.76 11.68 -11.46
CA GLY A 46 -20.20 10.86 -12.53
C GLY A 46 -19.08 9.95 -12.05
N TYR A 47 -18.46 9.27 -13.00
CA TYR A 47 -17.54 8.17 -12.68
C TYR A 47 -16.20 8.64 -12.11
N GLU A 48 -15.72 9.81 -12.53
CA GLU A 48 -14.43 10.35 -12.06
C GLU A 48 -14.49 10.74 -10.57
N ASP A 49 -15.52 11.48 -10.18
CA ASP A 49 -15.76 11.83 -8.77
C ASP A 49 -16.03 10.58 -7.94
N PHE A 50 -16.73 9.58 -8.49
CA PHE A 50 -16.90 8.28 -7.84
C PHE A 50 -15.57 7.59 -7.53
N LEU A 51 -14.64 7.53 -8.50
CA LEU A 51 -13.32 6.93 -8.28
C LEU A 51 -12.53 7.71 -7.23
N LEU A 52 -12.60 9.04 -7.26
CA LEU A 52 -11.95 9.92 -6.27
C LEU A 52 -12.47 9.69 -4.85
N GLU A 53 -13.78 9.59 -4.67
CA GLU A 53 -14.38 9.29 -3.38
C GLU A 53 -14.08 7.85 -2.93
N LEU A 54 -14.09 6.90 -3.85
CA LEU A 54 -13.71 5.52 -3.58
C LEU A 54 -12.25 5.43 -3.10
N LEU A 55 -11.33 6.19 -3.68
CA LEU A 55 -9.93 6.27 -3.22
C LEU A 55 -9.84 6.79 -1.78
N LYS A 56 -10.61 7.82 -1.42
CA LYS A 56 -10.64 8.35 -0.05
C LYS A 56 -11.19 7.33 0.94
N ILE A 57 -12.22 6.60 0.56
CA ILE A 57 -12.79 5.51 1.37
C ILE A 57 -11.76 4.38 1.52
N CYS A 58 -11.15 3.91 0.43
CA CYS A 58 -10.14 2.86 0.47
C CYS A 58 -8.96 3.25 1.38
N ARG A 59 -8.50 4.51 1.30
CA ARG A 59 -7.45 5.07 2.15
C ARG A 59 -7.75 4.93 3.64
N ASN A 60 -8.99 5.16 4.03
CA ASN A 60 -9.42 5.08 5.42
C ASN A 60 -9.71 3.64 5.85
N LEU A 61 -9.91 2.73 4.91
CA LEU A 61 -10.11 1.31 5.16
C LEU A 61 -8.82 0.48 5.10
N ILE A 62 -7.65 1.07 4.82
CA ILE A 62 -6.37 0.34 4.66
C ILE A 62 -6.12 -0.63 5.81
N PHE A 63 -6.42 -0.23 7.04
CA PHE A 63 -6.22 -1.05 8.24
C PHE A 63 -7.49 -1.76 8.72
N THR A 64 -8.30 -2.27 7.80
CA THR A 64 -9.54 -2.99 8.11
C THR A 64 -9.47 -4.48 7.78
N ASP A 65 -10.20 -5.27 8.55
CA ASP A 65 -10.56 -6.66 8.25
C ASP A 65 -12.08 -6.87 8.16
N ASP A 66 -12.83 -5.78 8.00
CA ASP A 66 -14.29 -5.79 7.95
C ASP A 66 -14.82 -6.45 6.66
N GLU A 67 -15.32 -7.68 6.78
CA GLU A 67 -15.90 -8.46 5.67
C GLU A 67 -17.07 -7.74 4.99
N GLU A 68 -17.85 -6.98 5.76
CA GLU A 68 -18.97 -6.20 5.23
C GLU A 68 -18.49 -5.11 4.27
N SER A 69 -17.47 -4.33 4.65
CA SER A 69 -16.85 -3.33 3.79
C SER A 69 -16.28 -3.97 2.51
N PHE A 70 -15.66 -5.15 2.61
CA PHE A 70 -15.18 -5.86 1.43
C PHE A 70 -16.31 -6.31 0.51
N LYS A 71 -17.43 -6.79 1.07
CA LYS A 71 -18.62 -7.14 0.29
C LYS A 71 -19.21 -5.92 -0.42
N LEU A 72 -19.32 -4.78 0.26
CA LEU A 72 -19.82 -3.54 -0.33
C LEU A 72 -18.91 -3.05 -1.48
N LEU A 73 -17.59 -3.18 -1.33
CA LEU A 73 -16.64 -2.87 -2.39
C LEU A 73 -16.77 -3.84 -3.58
N ASP A 74 -16.99 -5.13 -3.32
CA ASP A 74 -17.23 -6.14 -4.36
C ASP A 74 -18.54 -5.88 -5.11
N ASP A 75 -19.62 -5.49 -4.42
CA ASP A 75 -20.89 -5.08 -5.03
C ASP A 75 -20.72 -3.85 -5.95
N LEU A 76 -19.76 -2.96 -5.62
CA LEU A 76 -19.35 -1.84 -6.47
C LEU A 76 -18.38 -2.23 -7.60
N ARG A 77 -18.05 -3.51 -7.74
CA ARG A 77 -17.10 -4.10 -8.69
C ARG A 77 -15.64 -3.74 -8.44
N PHE A 78 -15.26 -3.53 -7.18
CA PHE A 78 -13.89 -3.32 -6.74
C PHE A 78 -13.50 -4.39 -5.70
N PRO A 79 -13.36 -5.65 -6.13
CA PRO A 79 -13.12 -6.74 -5.20
C PRO A 79 -11.75 -6.61 -4.52
N LYS A 80 -11.67 -7.13 -3.30
CA LYS A 80 -10.52 -7.00 -2.39
C LYS A 80 -9.19 -7.45 -3.05
N ASP A 81 -9.21 -8.52 -3.83
CA ASP A 81 -8.07 -9.12 -4.54
C ASP A 81 -7.52 -8.23 -5.66
N LYS A 82 -8.32 -7.28 -6.18
CA LYS A 82 -7.87 -6.30 -7.18
C LYS A 82 -7.24 -5.08 -6.53
N LEU A 83 -7.73 -4.71 -5.35
CA LEU A 83 -7.25 -3.54 -4.61
C LEU A 83 -5.92 -3.83 -3.90
N ASN A 84 -5.76 -5.04 -3.34
CA ASN A 84 -4.52 -5.50 -2.70
C ASN A 84 -3.86 -4.48 -1.75
N CYS A 85 -4.67 -3.78 -0.96
CA CYS A 85 -4.23 -2.67 -0.12
C CYS A 85 -4.72 -2.76 1.33
N PHE A 86 -5.45 -3.81 1.69
CA PHE A 86 -6.08 -3.95 3.00
C PHE A 86 -5.29 -4.92 3.86
N VAL A 87 -4.99 -4.49 5.08
CA VAL A 87 -4.24 -5.26 6.08
C VAL A 87 -4.99 -5.16 7.41
N SER A 88 -5.19 -6.29 8.10
CA SER A 88 -5.82 -6.24 9.44
C SER A 88 -4.92 -5.50 10.42
N MET A 89 -5.49 -4.55 11.16
CA MET A 89 -4.80 -3.92 12.29
C MET A 89 -4.40 -4.94 13.36
N LYS A 90 -5.17 -6.04 13.52
CA LYS A 90 -4.83 -7.14 14.44
C LYS A 90 -3.56 -7.86 14.00
N ASP A 91 -3.45 -8.20 12.71
CA ASP A 91 -2.27 -8.88 12.17
C ASP A 91 -1.05 -7.98 12.24
N LEU A 92 -1.21 -6.69 11.92
CA LEU A 92 -0.15 -5.70 12.05
C LEU A 92 0.34 -5.57 13.50
N LYS A 93 -0.57 -5.47 14.48
CA LYS A 93 -0.26 -5.48 15.92
C LYS A 93 0.53 -6.72 16.32
N THR A 94 0.14 -7.90 15.83
CA THR A 94 0.88 -9.16 16.08
C THR A 94 2.30 -9.09 15.54
N GLN A 95 2.50 -8.66 14.29
CA GLN A 95 3.85 -8.60 13.71
C GLN A 95 4.74 -7.57 14.41
N ILE A 96 4.18 -6.42 14.78
CA ILE A 96 4.89 -5.41 15.57
C ILE A 96 5.35 -6.00 16.91
N ASN A 97 4.48 -6.71 17.62
CA ASN A 97 4.83 -7.33 18.90
C ASN A 97 5.93 -8.39 18.74
N ASN A 98 5.86 -9.23 17.69
CA ASN A 98 6.90 -10.23 17.41
C ASN A 98 8.27 -9.57 17.19
N ILE A 99 8.32 -8.46 16.43
CA ILE A 99 9.54 -7.69 16.17
C ILE A 99 10.09 -7.10 17.49
N LYS A 100 9.21 -6.55 18.33
CA LYS A 100 9.61 -6.01 19.66
C LYS A 100 10.18 -7.10 20.56
N THR A 101 9.53 -8.27 20.63
CA THR A 101 10.01 -9.41 21.43
C THR A 101 11.37 -9.92 20.97
N ALA A 102 11.69 -9.76 19.68
CA ALA A 102 13.03 -10.03 19.14
C ALA A 102 14.09 -8.99 19.57
N GLY A 103 13.73 -7.95 20.31
CA GLY A 103 14.64 -6.90 20.78
C GLY A 103 14.95 -5.82 19.74
N ILE A 104 14.15 -5.73 18.67
CA ILE A 104 14.30 -4.70 17.63
C ILE A 104 13.48 -3.48 18.02
N LYS A 105 14.11 -2.31 18.06
CA LYS A 105 13.42 -1.05 18.32
C LYS A 105 12.73 -0.54 17.05
N ILE A 106 11.56 0.06 17.23
CA ILE A 106 10.67 0.45 16.14
C ILE A 106 10.35 1.94 16.24
N HIS A 107 10.47 2.65 15.13
CA HIS A 107 10.04 4.04 15.00
C HIS A 107 8.59 4.08 14.47
N TYR A 108 7.59 3.96 15.36
CA TYR A 108 6.18 3.73 14.96
C TYR A 108 5.62 4.75 13.98
N PHE A 109 5.96 6.04 14.13
CA PHE A 109 5.50 7.06 13.20
C PHE A 109 5.99 6.82 11.77
N ASN A 110 7.26 6.41 11.62
CA ASN A 110 7.82 6.06 10.32
C ASN A 110 7.19 4.76 9.82
N LEU A 111 7.08 3.75 10.70
CA LEU A 111 6.49 2.46 10.36
C LEU A 111 5.09 2.62 9.77
N PHE A 112 4.17 3.25 10.50
CA PHE A 112 2.80 3.45 10.06
C PHE A 112 2.73 4.38 8.85
N GLY A 113 3.53 5.45 8.82
CA GLY A 113 3.58 6.36 7.69
C GLY A 113 3.99 5.66 6.38
N TYR A 114 5.08 4.89 6.40
CA TYR A 114 5.56 4.16 5.22
C TYR A 114 4.61 3.03 4.81
N ILE A 115 4.06 2.27 5.77
CA ILE A 115 3.07 1.22 5.49
C ILE A 115 1.81 1.82 4.86
N ARG A 116 1.26 2.88 5.46
CA ARG A 116 0.05 3.53 4.95
C ARG A 116 0.28 4.08 3.55
N LEU A 117 1.38 4.81 3.34
CA LEU A 117 1.75 5.31 2.02
C LEU A 117 1.88 4.18 0.99
N TYR A 118 2.54 3.09 1.36
CA TYR A 118 2.71 1.93 0.50
C TYR A 118 1.36 1.34 0.06
N LEU A 119 0.45 1.10 1.02
CA LEU A 119 -0.87 0.54 0.76
C LEU A 119 -1.80 1.53 0.04
N GLU A 120 -1.70 2.83 0.32
CA GLU A 120 -2.45 3.89 -0.40
C GLU A 120 -2.12 3.89 -1.90
N ILE A 121 -0.84 3.74 -2.25
CA ILE A 121 -0.42 3.68 -3.66
C ILE A 121 -0.95 2.41 -4.33
N ARG A 122 -0.96 1.28 -3.62
CA ARG A 122 -1.56 0.04 -4.13
C ARG A 122 -3.07 0.17 -4.33
N ALA A 123 -3.77 0.77 -3.37
CA ALA A 123 -5.20 1.07 -3.48
C ALA A 123 -5.48 1.94 -4.70
N ALA A 124 -4.67 3.00 -4.89
CA ALA A 124 -4.79 3.89 -6.03
C ALA A 124 -4.64 3.16 -7.36
N ASN A 125 -3.60 2.33 -7.48
CA ASN A 125 -3.39 1.52 -8.67
C ASN A 125 -4.55 0.54 -8.90
N GLY A 126 -5.01 -0.16 -7.86
CA GLY A 126 -6.10 -1.12 -7.94
C GLY A 126 -7.43 -0.49 -8.36
N VAL A 127 -7.81 0.64 -7.75
CA VAL A 127 -9.03 1.39 -8.11
C VAL A 127 -8.94 1.92 -9.54
N LEU A 128 -7.82 2.51 -9.94
CA LEU A 128 -7.70 3.05 -11.29
C LEU A 128 -7.74 1.95 -12.35
N LEU A 129 -7.01 0.84 -12.15
CA LEU A 129 -7.02 -0.29 -13.08
C LEU A 129 -8.40 -0.93 -13.18
N THR A 130 -9.02 -1.26 -12.05
CA THR A 130 -10.35 -1.88 -12.00
C THR A 130 -11.42 -0.94 -12.54
N GLY A 131 -11.32 0.36 -12.25
CA GLY A 131 -12.23 1.37 -12.78
C GLY A 131 -12.17 1.47 -14.30
N THR A 132 -10.97 1.44 -14.88
CA THR A 132 -10.81 1.42 -16.35
C THR A 132 -11.36 0.14 -16.99
N GLU A 133 -11.26 -1.01 -16.32
CA GLU A 133 -11.84 -2.28 -16.79
C GLU A 133 -13.36 -2.24 -16.78
N ASN A 134 -13.97 -1.80 -15.67
CA ASN A 134 -15.42 -1.69 -15.53
C ASN A 134 -16.06 -0.73 -16.55
N LEU A 135 -15.37 0.35 -16.91
CA LEU A 135 -15.82 1.31 -17.92
C LEU A 135 -15.83 0.74 -19.34
N SER A 136 -14.94 -0.22 -19.63
CA SER A 136 -14.89 -0.86 -20.95
C SER A 136 -16.11 -1.74 -21.26
N HIS A 137 -16.90 -2.09 -20.23
CA HIS A 137 -18.04 -2.99 -20.33
C HIS A 137 -19.42 -2.29 -20.30
N GLN A 138 -19.52 -0.99 -20.00
CA GLN A 138 -20.81 -0.37 -19.64
C GLN A 138 -21.45 0.62 -20.64
N ASN A 139 -20.84 0.96 -21.79
CA ASN A 139 -21.45 1.85 -22.81
C ASN A 139 -22.07 3.17 -22.27
N LYS A 140 -21.72 3.61 -21.05
CA LYS A 140 -22.15 4.88 -20.46
C LYS A 140 -21.38 6.02 -21.12
N LYS A 141 -21.98 7.22 -21.27
CA LYS A 141 -21.36 8.39 -21.91
C LYS A 141 -19.94 8.59 -21.41
N VAL A 142 -19.00 8.13 -22.23
CA VAL A 142 -17.57 8.12 -21.96
C VAL A 142 -17.07 9.54 -22.26
N SER A 143 -16.62 10.27 -21.24
CA SER A 143 -15.85 11.48 -21.49
C SER A 143 -14.60 11.13 -22.32
N ASP A 144 -14.08 12.06 -23.11
CA ASP A 144 -12.92 11.80 -23.98
C ASP A 144 -11.70 11.25 -23.20
N PHE A 145 -11.65 11.50 -21.89
CA PHE A 145 -10.71 10.98 -20.90
C PHE A 145 -10.72 9.45 -20.77
N THR A 146 -11.88 8.83 -20.60
CA THR A 146 -12.00 7.37 -20.44
C THR A 146 -11.82 6.63 -21.77
N LYS A 147 -12.23 7.24 -22.90
CA LYS A 147 -11.88 6.74 -24.24
C LYS A 147 -10.36 6.73 -24.43
N LYS A 148 -9.66 7.73 -23.88
CA LYS A 148 -8.19 7.82 -23.92
C LYS A 148 -7.55 6.74 -23.06
N LEU A 149 -7.98 6.50 -21.81
CA LEU A 149 -7.44 5.42 -20.96
C LEU A 149 -7.63 4.01 -21.57
N ILE A 150 -8.81 3.71 -22.11
CA ILE A 150 -9.10 2.42 -22.77
C ILE A 150 -8.34 2.28 -24.09
N SER A 151 -8.28 3.34 -24.90
CA SER A 151 -7.47 3.38 -26.12
C SER A 151 -5.97 3.21 -25.83
N LEU A 152 -5.51 3.71 -24.68
CA LEU A 152 -4.11 3.61 -24.28
C LEU A 152 -3.80 2.17 -23.81
N LYS A 153 -4.65 1.56 -22.99
CA LYS A 153 -4.50 0.14 -22.58
C LYS A 153 -4.44 -0.82 -23.78
N ARG A 154 -5.36 -0.68 -24.75
CA ARG A 154 -5.40 -1.52 -25.97
C ARG A 154 -4.20 -1.30 -26.90
N ARG A 155 -3.70 -0.07 -27.08
CA ARG A 155 -2.49 0.18 -27.89
C ARG A 155 -1.22 -0.48 -27.34
N ARG A 156 -1.14 -0.71 -26.03
CA ARG A 156 0.00 -1.42 -25.40
C ARG A 156 -0.06 -2.93 -25.62
N GLU A 157 -1.26 -3.47 -25.79
CA GLU A 157 -1.49 -4.89 -26.08
C GLU A 157 -1.28 -5.19 -27.57
N ASP A 158 -1.59 -4.24 -28.46
CA ASP A 158 -1.56 -4.44 -29.92
C ASP A 158 -0.28 -3.96 -30.64
N ALA A 159 0.55 -3.10 -30.05
CA ALA A 159 1.60 -2.41 -30.80
C ALA A 159 3.04 -2.68 -30.32
N ASN A 160 3.79 -3.40 -31.16
CA ASN A 160 5.24 -3.25 -31.38
C ASN A 160 5.59 -1.88 -32.03
N ALA A 161 4.81 -0.81 -31.82
CA ALA A 161 4.94 0.43 -32.59
C ALA A 161 5.40 1.63 -31.72
N ASP A 162 6.67 1.99 -31.90
CA ASP A 162 7.31 3.31 -32.07
C ASP A 162 6.80 4.62 -31.42
N GLU A 163 5.72 4.66 -30.63
CA GLU A 163 5.41 5.81 -29.75
C GLU A 163 5.28 5.49 -28.22
N PRO A 164 6.17 4.68 -27.60
CA PRO A 164 6.04 4.32 -26.17
C PRO A 164 6.16 5.51 -25.20
N LYS A 165 6.93 6.55 -25.55
CA LYS A 165 7.35 7.60 -24.60
C LYS A 165 6.25 8.60 -24.27
N THR A 166 5.55 9.12 -25.28
CA THR A 166 4.49 10.13 -25.13
C THR A 166 3.24 9.54 -24.45
N PHE A 167 2.99 8.26 -24.73
CA PHE A 167 2.00 7.40 -24.08
C PHE A 167 2.21 7.27 -22.58
N LEU A 168 3.41 6.84 -22.19
CA LEU A 168 3.82 6.65 -20.80
C LEU A 168 3.67 7.98 -20.05
N TYR A 169 4.11 9.07 -20.68
CA TYR A 169 4.07 10.42 -20.10
C TYR A 169 2.67 10.95 -19.79
N THR A 170 1.67 10.64 -20.63
CA THR A 170 0.30 11.14 -20.44
C THR A 170 -0.46 10.31 -19.40
N TYR A 171 -0.30 8.98 -19.44
CA TYR A 171 -0.83 8.09 -18.41
C TYR A 171 -0.17 8.37 -17.05
N GLU A 172 1.17 8.47 -17.02
CA GLU A 172 1.92 8.91 -15.85
C GLU A 172 1.50 10.30 -15.39
N GLY A 173 1.24 11.25 -16.29
CA GLY A 173 0.81 12.61 -15.93
C GLY A 173 -0.51 12.62 -15.14
N VAL A 174 -1.50 11.84 -15.57
CA VAL A 174 -2.80 11.74 -14.89
C VAL A 174 -2.68 10.93 -13.59
N LEU A 175 -1.97 9.80 -13.62
CA LEU A 175 -1.69 9.02 -12.43
C LEU A 175 -0.93 9.85 -11.40
N ASN A 176 0.05 10.65 -11.85
CA ASN A 176 0.82 11.59 -11.06
C ASN A 176 -0.06 12.68 -10.46
N GLN A 177 -1.11 13.15 -11.13
CA GLN A 177 -1.97 14.21 -10.59
C GLN A 177 -2.88 13.67 -9.45
N GLN A 178 -3.41 12.47 -9.64
CA GLN A 178 -4.21 11.74 -8.66
C GLN A 178 -3.37 11.29 -7.46
N LEU A 179 -2.22 10.66 -7.73
CA LEU A 179 -1.25 10.30 -6.71
C LEU A 179 -0.63 11.53 -6.05
N ASN A 180 -0.41 12.65 -6.74
CA ASN A 180 0.01 13.88 -6.08
C ASN A 180 -1.05 14.35 -5.08
N THR A 181 -2.33 14.15 -5.32
CA THR A 181 -3.38 14.51 -4.35
C THR A 181 -3.30 13.63 -3.09
N VAL A 182 -3.07 12.33 -3.27
CA VAL A 182 -2.88 11.36 -2.17
C VAL A 182 -1.56 11.62 -1.43
N ILE A 183 -0.46 11.69 -2.18
CA ILE A 183 0.90 11.88 -1.70
C ILE A 183 1.10 13.28 -1.10
N LYS A 184 0.49 14.36 -1.59
CA LYS A 184 0.64 15.71 -0.99
C LYS A 184 0.03 15.80 0.41
N LYS A 185 -0.95 14.95 0.74
CA LYS A 185 -1.49 14.81 2.11
C LYS A 185 -0.66 13.84 2.97
N ALA A 186 -0.06 12.81 2.38
CA ALA A 186 0.85 11.90 3.09
C ALA A 186 2.26 12.49 3.30
N SER A 187 2.75 13.33 2.39
CA SER A 187 4.11 13.92 2.39
C SER A 187 4.29 15.00 3.44
N SER A 188 3.21 15.64 3.90
CA SER A 188 3.30 16.56 5.05
C SER A 188 3.63 15.82 6.35
N GLN A 189 3.44 14.50 6.39
CA GLN A 189 3.73 13.67 7.56
C GLN A 189 5.11 13.01 7.50
N ILE A 190 5.68 12.73 6.31
CA ILE A 190 6.99 12.06 6.19
C ILE A 190 8.00 12.99 5.50
N LYS A 191 8.93 13.57 6.28
CA LYS A 191 10.10 14.29 5.76
C LYS A 191 11.01 13.30 5.01
N GLY A 192 10.95 13.25 3.68
CA GLY A 192 11.86 12.41 2.90
C GLY A 192 11.56 12.30 1.42
N PHE A 193 10.33 12.55 0.99
CA PHE A 193 9.95 12.34 -0.41
C PHE A 193 10.16 13.60 -1.27
N ASN A 194 11.09 13.52 -2.21
CA ASN A 194 11.22 14.50 -3.29
C ASN A 194 10.28 14.14 -4.45
N MET A 195 10.02 15.11 -5.34
CA MET A 195 9.09 14.96 -6.47
C MET A 195 9.44 13.79 -7.42
N LYS A 196 10.73 13.44 -7.53
CA LYS A 196 11.18 12.29 -8.33
C LYS A 196 10.69 10.99 -7.72
N THR A 197 10.76 10.85 -6.38
CA THR A 197 10.21 9.68 -5.69
C THR A 197 8.71 9.56 -5.91
N ILE A 198 7.96 10.67 -5.83
CA ILE A 198 6.51 10.70 -6.12
C ILE A 198 6.21 10.18 -7.55
N VAL A 199 6.97 10.64 -8.53
CA VAL A 199 6.85 10.21 -9.93
C VAL A 199 7.23 8.74 -10.13
N ASP A 200 8.21 8.23 -9.40
CA ASP A 200 8.58 6.82 -9.52
C ASP A 200 7.56 5.89 -8.82
N LEU A 201 6.93 6.35 -7.73
CA LEU A 201 5.83 5.65 -7.05
C LEU A 201 4.60 5.49 -7.96
N SER A 202 4.30 6.50 -8.78
CA SER A 202 3.21 6.43 -9.76
C SER A 202 3.48 5.49 -10.92
N LYS A 203 4.76 5.20 -11.23
CA LYS A 203 5.13 4.24 -12.26
C LYS A 203 5.01 2.78 -11.81
N GLY A 204 4.45 2.54 -10.62
CA GLY A 204 4.37 1.20 -10.04
C GLY A 204 5.72 0.69 -9.50
N ASN A 205 6.70 1.57 -9.29
CA ASN A 205 7.96 1.22 -8.60
C ASN A 205 7.85 1.37 -7.07
N SER A 206 6.64 1.30 -6.51
CA SER A 206 6.37 1.46 -5.08
C SER A 206 7.20 0.52 -4.22
N ASP A 207 7.31 -0.75 -4.62
CA ASP A 207 8.06 -1.76 -3.87
C ASP A 207 9.56 -1.42 -3.79
N LYS A 208 10.12 -0.91 -4.89
CA LYS A 208 11.55 -0.60 -5.01
C LYS A 208 11.95 0.62 -4.17
N LEU A 209 11.00 1.48 -3.83
CA LEU A 209 11.26 2.74 -3.15
C LEU A 209 10.83 2.71 -1.69
N LEU A 210 9.63 2.20 -1.41
CA LEU A 210 9.06 2.28 -0.07
C LEU A 210 9.47 1.14 0.83
N LEU A 211 9.73 -0.05 0.30
CA LEU A 211 10.11 -1.19 1.13
C LEU A 211 11.53 -1.06 1.70
N PRO A 212 12.54 -0.57 0.93
CA PRO A 212 13.83 -0.23 1.52
C PRO A 212 13.71 0.87 2.58
N GLU A 213 13.01 1.97 2.29
CA GLU A 213 12.85 3.07 3.24
C GLU A 213 12.06 2.65 4.49
N LEU A 214 11.02 1.83 4.33
CA LEU A 214 10.30 1.22 5.46
C LEU A 214 11.27 0.43 6.34
N LEU A 215 12.12 -0.42 5.75
CA LEU A 215 13.08 -1.25 6.48
C LEU A 215 14.16 -0.40 7.18
N GLU A 216 14.70 0.61 6.49
CA GLU A 216 15.84 1.40 6.95
C GLU A 216 15.45 2.52 7.93
N GLN A 217 14.26 3.10 7.79
CA GLN A 217 13.80 4.23 8.59
C GLN A 217 12.93 3.83 9.78
N SER A 218 12.34 2.63 9.77
CA SER A 218 11.38 2.21 10.80
C SER A 218 11.98 1.29 11.86
N PHE A 219 13.15 0.70 11.60
CA PHE A 219 13.77 -0.26 12.52
C PHE A 219 15.20 0.15 12.86
N ASP A 220 15.53 0.16 14.15
CA ASP A 220 16.90 0.41 14.60
C ASP A 220 17.70 -0.90 14.59
N TYR A 221 18.34 -1.17 13.46
CA TYR A 221 19.22 -2.34 13.31
C TYR A 221 20.61 -2.07 13.91
N ASP A 222 20.91 -2.74 15.03
CA ASP A 222 22.24 -2.74 15.64
C ASP A 222 23.00 -4.05 15.33
N SER A 223 23.90 -3.97 14.35
CA SER A 223 24.73 -5.11 13.92
C SER A 223 25.64 -5.68 15.02
N THR A 224 25.86 -4.95 16.11
CA THR A 224 26.64 -5.45 17.27
C THR A 224 25.81 -6.34 18.19
N LYS A 225 24.48 -6.22 18.14
CA LYS A 225 23.54 -6.96 19.00
C LYS A 225 22.84 -8.10 18.27
N MET A 226 22.67 -7.98 16.95
CA MET A 226 21.92 -8.95 16.16
C MET A 226 22.54 -9.14 14.77
N SER A 227 22.59 -10.39 14.32
CA SER A 227 22.99 -10.68 12.94
C SER A 227 21.96 -10.13 11.96
N ARG A 228 22.41 -9.72 10.76
CA ARG A 228 21.49 -9.24 9.72
C ARG A 228 20.49 -10.32 9.27
N THR A 229 20.89 -11.59 9.31
CA THR A 229 19.99 -12.71 9.04
C THR A 229 18.84 -12.74 10.04
N THR A 230 19.15 -12.66 11.33
CA THR A 230 18.15 -12.64 12.40
C THR A 230 17.25 -11.41 12.28
N PHE A 231 17.82 -10.23 12.01
CA PHE A 231 17.03 -9.01 11.82
C PHE A 231 16.01 -9.13 10.68
N LEU A 232 16.48 -9.57 9.50
CA LEU A 232 15.62 -9.70 8.32
C LEU A 232 14.57 -10.81 8.50
N ASP A 233 14.91 -11.90 9.19
CA ASP A 233 13.96 -12.96 9.54
C ASP A 233 12.86 -12.44 10.48
N SER A 234 13.21 -11.63 11.48
CA SER A 234 12.27 -11.07 12.45
C SER A 234 11.26 -10.10 11.83
N VAL A 235 11.63 -9.37 10.77
CA VAL A 235 10.72 -8.45 10.09
C VAL A 235 10.04 -9.07 8.87
N TYR A 236 10.40 -10.29 8.47
CA TYR A 236 9.90 -10.94 7.26
C TYR A 236 8.37 -11.00 7.19
N ASP A 237 7.72 -11.44 8.28
CA ASP A 237 6.26 -11.64 8.29
C ASP A 237 5.50 -10.32 8.16
N LEU A 238 6.07 -9.21 8.61
CA LEU A 238 5.51 -7.90 8.34
C LEU A 238 5.54 -7.60 6.83
N PHE A 239 6.66 -7.83 6.15
CA PHE A 239 6.75 -7.57 4.71
C PHE A 239 5.90 -8.55 3.88
N ALA A 240 5.79 -9.80 4.32
CA ALA A 240 4.90 -10.78 3.72
C ALA A 240 3.42 -10.35 3.87
N LEU A 241 3.03 -9.83 5.04
CA LEU A 241 1.70 -9.27 5.26
C LEU A 241 1.38 -8.10 4.31
N LEU A 242 2.38 -7.26 4.01
CA LEU A 242 2.21 -6.11 3.12
C LEU A 242 2.21 -6.49 1.63
N THR A 243 2.81 -7.63 1.25
CA THR A 243 3.07 -7.98 -0.14
C THR A 243 2.62 -9.41 -0.48
N PRO A 244 1.51 -9.60 -1.22
CA PRO A 244 1.15 -10.89 -1.77
C PRO A 244 2.06 -11.16 -2.96
N LEU A 245 3.16 -11.89 -2.75
CA LEU A 245 4.11 -12.22 -3.81
C LEU A 245 4.37 -13.73 -3.90
N PRO A 246 4.51 -14.25 -5.13
CA PRO A 246 4.96 -15.62 -5.35
C PRO A 246 6.30 -15.85 -4.66
N GLY A 247 6.39 -16.87 -3.79
CA GLY A 247 7.58 -17.21 -3.02
C GLY A 247 7.68 -16.60 -1.61
N MET A 248 6.84 -15.61 -1.27
CA MET A 248 6.62 -15.21 0.14
C MET A 248 5.65 -16.17 0.85
N ASP A 249 4.68 -16.71 0.09
CA ASP A 249 3.66 -17.66 0.55
C ASP A 249 4.08 -19.14 0.45
N GLU A 250 5.02 -19.47 -0.46
CA GLU A 250 5.60 -20.81 -0.56
C GLU A 250 6.41 -21.06 0.71
N TYR A 251 5.89 -21.93 1.59
CA TYR A 251 6.44 -22.38 2.88
C TYR A 251 5.81 -21.84 4.18
N LEU A 252 4.71 -21.08 4.15
CA LEU A 252 3.95 -20.75 5.38
C LEU A 252 3.41 -21.99 6.14
N ASN A 253 3.44 -23.17 5.52
CA ASN A 253 2.98 -24.44 6.11
C ASN A 253 4.10 -25.35 6.66
N SER A 254 5.38 -24.98 6.63
CA SER A 254 6.42 -25.79 7.29
C SER A 254 6.87 -25.16 8.61
N LYS A 255 6.33 -25.66 9.72
CA LYS A 255 6.77 -25.33 11.09
C LYS A 255 8.14 -25.92 11.44
N ASN A 256 9.19 -25.58 10.69
CA ASN A 256 10.56 -25.99 11.04
C ASN A 256 11.41 -24.76 11.33
N GLU A 257 11.59 -24.46 12.62
CA GLU A 257 12.53 -23.46 13.16
C GLU A 257 14.00 -23.89 13.00
N SER A 258 14.39 -24.36 11.81
CA SER A 258 15.79 -24.65 11.51
C SER A 258 16.54 -23.36 11.16
N ASP A 259 17.83 -23.27 11.49
CA ASP A 259 18.69 -22.15 11.08
C ASP A 259 18.73 -21.97 9.54
N SER A 260 18.52 -23.06 8.80
CA SER A 260 18.37 -23.05 7.35
C SER A 260 17.14 -22.26 6.90
N TYR A 261 16.03 -22.36 7.63
CA TYR A 261 14.78 -21.68 7.31
C TYR A 261 14.87 -20.17 7.56
N LYS A 262 15.42 -19.76 8.70
CA LYS A 262 15.68 -18.33 9.00
C LYS A 262 16.58 -17.70 7.94
N THR A 263 17.62 -18.43 7.53
CA THR A 263 18.53 -18.00 6.47
C THR A 263 17.81 -17.85 5.13
N TYR A 264 16.88 -18.73 4.80
CA TYR A 264 16.07 -18.63 3.59
C TYR A 264 15.20 -17.37 3.60
N ARG A 265 14.39 -17.16 4.65
CA ARG A 265 13.51 -15.99 4.80
C ARG A 265 14.28 -14.68 4.68
N ALA A 266 15.39 -14.55 5.42
CA ALA A 266 16.25 -13.40 5.35
C ALA A 266 16.81 -13.14 3.94
N LYS A 267 17.22 -14.20 3.22
CA LYS A 267 17.71 -14.09 1.83
C LYS A 267 16.59 -13.69 0.86
N THR A 268 15.40 -14.24 1.02
CA THR A 268 14.22 -13.92 0.20
C THR A 268 13.85 -12.45 0.37
N LEU A 269 13.70 -11.99 1.62
CA LEU A 269 13.41 -10.59 1.91
C LEU A 269 14.49 -9.66 1.39
N TRP A 270 15.78 -10.01 1.61
CA TRP A 270 16.88 -9.22 1.11
C TRP A 270 16.87 -9.07 -0.42
N ARG A 271 16.63 -10.17 -1.14
CA ARG A 271 16.53 -10.13 -2.60
C ARG A 271 15.35 -9.28 -3.01
N PHE A 272 14.19 -9.49 -2.40
CA PHE A 272 12.99 -8.75 -2.74
C PHE A 272 13.16 -7.23 -2.57
N ILE A 273 13.74 -6.78 -1.46
CA ILE A 273 13.95 -5.35 -1.18
C ILE A 273 15.10 -4.76 -2.02
N TYR A 274 16.22 -5.48 -2.15
CA TYR A 274 17.48 -4.88 -2.64
C TYR A 274 18.05 -5.45 -3.94
N LYS A 275 17.62 -6.64 -4.38
CA LYS A 275 18.13 -7.29 -5.61
C LYS A 275 16.98 -7.79 -6.48
N LYS A 276 16.57 -6.96 -7.44
CA LYS A 276 15.85 -7.43 -8.63
C LYS A 276 16.87 -7.97 -9.63
#